data_AF-A0A0W0YUA6-F1
#
_entry.id   AF-A0A0W0YUA6-F1
#
_cell.length_a   1.000
_cell.length_b   1.000
_cell.length_c   1.000
_cell.angle_alpha   90.00
_cell.angle_beta   90.00
_cell.angle_gamma   90.00
#
_symmetry.space_group_name_H-M   'P 1'
#
loop_
_entity.id
_entity.type
_entity.pdbx_description
1 polymer ?
#
loop_
_entity_poly.entity_id
_entity_poly.type
_entity_poly.pdbx_seq_one_letter_code
_entity_poly.pdbx_strand_id
1 'polypeptide(L)'
;MRKSQISLIKHAFFNNSYKKHNFSFKEDEFNLEQLRKEFFLLHQVVLSNQSYWLKDNEAVFYLLYLCDVLILYYQSDYVSSDLQKLQQLRKEIEAFFHEDLVKNQKVIHKFPDFILNKLKINFQNSLSVFISISELRKFVGDLNTNRARFTYSRGLAKYFITYLQKSSIAEFIQEINKTLSNPYSFTEGINFLNKSSKTITDVGIALFTFRFLLNLILMIKHLIQSAIRDELSANKVLRQEMEKRGFVMASDMVWATVSLLTTYNQFFHVAQALISPIVVTFLIFDSLLLLAQWIFEANQYNERLQELQAQQKDATSFELAVIQRQIDVLNDEWESQCSYFAINIFAANIIAVSFAISMVCTGPLALAGLAFFSMLGNALYNTSENYKKYQKAKLTLQRELFNGMILNDEHHQQLLKILNEEYVQSYQQFWKALTFNVGGIAFVITAAAASWPIALGLTLAYMIYCVNDAYQKQRMSKEEAPHDVYRLLNSQDTISEFSYKLEEVTALHTFQN
;
A
#
# COMPACT_ATOMS: atom_id res chain seq x y z
N MET A 1 -26.76 -2.41 -19.45
CA MET A 1 -25.49 -1.67 -19.56
C MET A 1 -24.94 -1.84 -20.96
N ARG A 2 -24.40 -0.79 -21.57
CA ARG A 2 -23.68 -0.88 -22.85
C ARG A 2 -22.38 -1.66 -22.60
N LYS A 3 -22.04 -2.64 -23.45
CA LYS A 3 -20.76 -3.36 -23.33
C LYS A 3 -19.61 -2.38 -23.55
N SER A 4 -18.59 -2.42 -22.71
CA SER A 4 -17.40 -1.59 -22.87
C SER A 4 -16.64 -2.01 -24.13
N GLN A 5 -15.90 -1.07 -24.75
CA GLN A 5 -15.04 -1.38 -25.89
C GLN A 5 -13.98 -2.45 -25.55
N ILE A 6 -13.45 -2.42 -24.32
CA ILE A 6 -12.50 -3.42 -23.80
C ILE A 6 -13.15 -4.81 -23.74
N SER A 7 -14.39 -4.90 -23.24
CA SER A 7 -15.17 -6.15 -23.21
C SER A 7 -15.41 -6.70 -24.62
N LEU A 8 -15.76 -5.84 -25.58
CA LEU A 8 -15.98 -6.27 -26.96
C LEU A 8 -14.69 -6.80 -27.61
N ILE A 9 -13.56 -6.12 -27.37
CA ILE A 9 -12.25 -6.56 -27.86
C ILE A 9 -11.89 -7.92 -27.27
N LYS A 10 -12.05 -8.09 -25.94
CA LYS A 10 -11.82 -9.35 -25.26
C LYS A 10 -12.58 -10.51 -25.90
N HIS A 11 -13.90 -10.38 -26.04
CA HIS A 11 -14.72 -11.41 -26.69
C HIS A 11 -14.26 -11.71 -28.12
N ALA A 12 -13.77 -10.70 -28.85
CA ALA A 12 -13.26 -10.91 -30.20
C ALA A 12 -11.95 -11.71 -30.23
N PHE A 13 -11.07 -11.56 -29.24
CA PHE A 13 -9.88 -12.41 -29.08
C PHE A 13 -10.29 -13.85 -28.78
N PHE A 14 -11.17 -14.08 -27.79
CA PHE A 14 -11.58 -15.42 -27.38
C PHE A 14 -12.47 -16.15 -28.41
N ASN A 15 -13.16 -15.42 -29.29
CA ASN A 15 -13.93 -15.99 -30.39
C ASN A 15 -13.15 -16.05 -31.72
N ASN A 16 -11.85 -15.75 -31.73
CA ASN A 16 -11.01 -15.71 -32.93
C ASN A 16 -11.57 -14.82 -34.06
N SER A 17 -12.34 -13.79 -33.70
CA SER A 17 -12.96 -12.84 -34.61
C SER A 17 -12.31 -11.46 -34.57
N TYR A 18 -11.19 -11.32 -33.85
CA TYR A 18 -10.50 -10.05 -33.68
C TYR A 18 -10.00 -9.50 -35.02
N LYS A 19 -10.35 -8.24 -35.28
CA LYS A 19 -9.79 -7.44 -36.36
C LYS A 19 -9.08 -6.26 -35.72
N LYS A 20 -7.89 -5.93 -36.24
CA LYS A 20 -7.11 -4.79 -35.76
C LYS A 20 -7.98 -3.54 -35.71
N HIS A 21 -8.20 -3.01 -34.51
CA HIS A 21 -9.02 -1.83 -34.28
C HIS A 21 -8.12 -0.64 -33.96
N ASN A 22 -8.44 0.53 -34.54
CA ASN A 22 -7.76 1.77 -34.18
C ASN A 22 -8.37 2.28 -32.87
N PHE A 23 -7.62 2.17 -31.79
CA PHE A 23 -8.07 2.55 -30.46
C PHE A 23 -7.90 4.07 -30.26
N SER A 24 -8.96 4.78 -29.90
CA SER A 24 -8.93 6.24 -29.68
C SER A 24 -9.10 6.56 -28.19
N PHE A 25 -8.13 7.23 -27.59
CA PHE A 25 -8.19 7.62 -26.17
C PHE A 25 -9.15 8.80 -25.89
N LYS A 26 -9.70 9.41 -26.96
CA LYS A 26 -10.69 10.50 -26.87
C LYS A 26 -12.13 10.01 -26.80
N GLU A 27 -12.42 8.79 -27.25
CA GLU A 27 -13.78 8.24 -27.24
C GLU A 27 -14.35 8.22 -25.83
N ASP A 28 -15.61 8.64 -25.65
CA ASP A 28 -16.24 8.75 -24.33
C ASP A 28 -16.18 7.44 -23.53
N GLU A 29 -16.24 6.31 -24.22
CA GLU A 29 -16.20 4.96 -23.64
C GLU A 29 -14.82 4.54 -23.12
N PHE A 30 -13.73 5.23 -23.49
CA PHE A 30 -12.39 4.92 -23.00
C PHE A 30 -12.22 5.29 -21.52
N ASN A 31 -11.79 4.30 -20.72
CA ASN A 31 -11.41 4.46 -19.32
C ASN A 31 -10.05 3.78 -19.06
N LEU A 32 -9.03 4.59 -18.72
CA LEU A 32 -7.68 4.10 -18.43
C LEU A 32 -7.64 3.15 -17.23
N GLU A 33 -8.40 3.44 -16.18
CA GLU A 33 -8.39 2.63 -14.97
C GLU A 33 -9.00 1.24 -15.22
N GLN A 34 -10.04 1.19 -16.05
CA GLN A 34 -10.61 -0.06 -16.53
C GLN A 34 -9.59 -0.88 -17.35
N LEU A 35 -8.85 -0.23 -18.26
CA LEU A 35 -7.79 -0.88 -19.04
C LEU A 35 -6.67 -1.43 -18.15
N ARG A 36 -6.21 -0.65 -17.17
CA ARG A 36 -5.19 -1.06 -16.20
C ARG A 36 -5.66 -2.23 -15.34
N LYS A 37 -6.92 -2.21 -14.89
CA LYS A 37 -7.51 -3.31 -14.12
C LYS A 37 -7.64 -4.58 -14.94
N GLU A 38 -8.17 -4.52 -16.16
CA GLU A 38 -8.22 -5.69 -17.06
C GLU A 38 -6.83 -6.29 -17.26
N PHE A 39 -5.84 -5.44 -17.57
CA PHE A 39 -4.45 -5.84 -17.75
C PHE A 39 -3.90 -6.58 -16.52
N PHE A 40 -4.03 -5.98 -15.33
CA PHE A 40 -3.49 -6.56 -14.10
C PHE A 40 -4.19 -7.88 -13.72
N LEU A 41 -5.52 -7.93 -13.83
CA LEU A 41 -6.29 -9.13 -13.52
C LEU A 41 -5.91 -10.27 -14.48
N LEU A 42 -5.86 -9.99 -15.79
CA LEU A 42 -5.47 -11.00 -16.78
C LEU A 42 -4.02 -11.45 -16.59
N HIS A 43 -3.10 -10.53 -16.31
CA HIS A 43 -1.69 -10.85 -16.06
C HIS A 43 -1.53 -11.84 -14.90
N GLN A 44 -2.26 -11.65 -13.79
CA GLN A 44 -2.24 -12.58 -12.65
C GLN A 44 -2.76 -13.97 -13.02
N VAL A 45 -3.86 -14.04 -13.79
CA VAL A 45 -4.41 -15.32 -14.27
C VAL A 45 -3.43 -16.01 -15.21
N VAL A 46 -2.81 -15.27 -16.13
CA VAL A 46 -1.84 -15.82 -17.09
C VAL A 46 -0.60 -16.38 -16.37
N LEU A 47 -0.02 -15.62 -15.43
CA LEU A 47 1.11 -16.08 -14.62
C LEU A 47 0.78 -17.32 -13.77
N SER A 48 -0.45 -17.45 -13.30
CA SER A 48 -0.90 -18.60 -12.52
C SER A 48 -1.18 -19.85 -13.36
N ASN A 49 -1.01 -19.80 -14.68
CA ASN A 49 -1.43 -20.86 -15.60
C ASN A 49 -0.40 -21.15 -16.70
N GLN A 50 0.88 -20.88 -16.43
CA GLN A 50 1.97 -20.94 -17.44
C GLN A 50 1.96 -22.22 -18.29
N SER A 51 1.73 -23.38 -17.67
CA SER A 51 1.70 -24.67 -18.36
C SER A 51 0.52 -24.85 -19.34
N TYR A 52 -0.59 -24.14 -19.12
CA TYR A 52 -1.78 -24.20 -19.98
C TYR A 52 -1.63 -23.37 -21.26
N TRP A 53 -0.91 -22.24 -21.20
CA TRP A 53 -0.82 -21.29 -22.34
C TRP A 53 0.16 -21.69 -23.43
N LEU A 54 0.93 -22.78 -23.24
CA LEU A 54 1.82 -23.33 -24.27
C LEU A 54 1.04 -23.96 -25.45
N LYS A 55 -0.28 -24.16 -25.31
CA LYS A 55 -1.15 -24.74 -26.35
C LYS A 55 -2.23 -23.79 -26.88
N ASP A 56 -2.82 -22.95 -26.02
CA ASP A 56 -3.87 -21.97 -26.38
C ASP A 56 -3.41 -20.54 -26.03
N ASN A 57 -3.40 -19.65 -27.03
CA ASN A 57 -2.65 -18.39 -27.00
C ASN A 57 -3.54 -17.13 -26.90
N GLU A 58 -4.87 -17.26 -26.94
CA GLU A 58 -5.79 -16.12 -27.04
C GLU A 58 -5.68 -15.17 -25.84
N ALA A 59 -5.58 -15.72 -24.62
CA ALA A 59 -5.40 -14.91 -23.40
C ALA A 59 -4.05 -14.19 -23.36
N VAL A 60 -2.98 -14.85 -23.84
CA VAL A 60 -1.63 -14.26 -23.91
C VAL A 60 -1.58 -13.16 -24.98
N PHE A 61 -2.17 -13.39 -26.16
CA PHE A 61 -2.27 -12.38 -27.21
C PHE A 61 -3.12 -11.19 -26.78
N TYR A 62 -4.23 -11.43 -26.08
CA TYR A 62 -5.04 -10.36 -25.52
C TYR A 62 -4.27 -9.58 -24.44
N LEU A 63 -3.50 -10.25 -23.59
CA LEU A 63 -2.64 -9.60 -22.59
C LEU A 63 -1.56 -8.73 -23.24
N LEU A 64 -0.89 -9.22 -24.28
CA LEU A 64 0.09 -8.45 -25.06
C LEU A 64 -0.57 -7.23 -25.73
N TYR A 65 -1.77 -7.41 -26.30
CA TYR A 65 -2.55 -6.31 -26.85
C TYR A 65 -2.86 -5.23 -25.80
N LEU A 66 -3.35 -5.62 -24.62
CA LEU A 66 -3.60 -4.68 -23.52
C LEU A 66 -2.34 -3.95 -23.09
N CYS A 67 -1.20 -4.64 -23.06
CA CYS A 67 0.10 -4.04 -22.76
C CYS A 67 0.50 -2.99 -23.81
N ASP A 68 0.33 -3.32 -25.09
CA ASP A 68 0.62 -2.40 -26.20
C ASP A 68 -0.28 -1.16 -26.16
N VAL A 69 -1.58 -1.32 -25.87
CA VAL A 69 -2.50 -0.18 -25.73
C VAL A 69 -2.11 0.72 -24.54
N LEU A 70 -1.69 0.13 -23.41
CA LEU A 70 -1.16 0.89 -22.28
C LEU A 70 0.14 1.62 -22.64
N ILE A 71 1.07 0.97 -23.35
CA ILE A 71 2.31 1.58 -23.83
C ILE A 71 2.00 2.78 -24.73
N LEU A 72 1.08 2.63 -25.69
CA LEU A 72 0.64 3.71 -26.57
C LEU A 72 0.07 4.88 -25.76
N TYR A 73 -0.81 4.60 -24.79
CA TYR A 73 -1.36 5.64 -23.91
C TYR A 73 -0.26 6.40 -23.16
N TYR A 74 0.67 5.71 -22.52
CA TYR A 74 1.74 6.33 -21.74
C TYR A 74 2.83 6.99 -22.60
N GLN A 75 2.98 6.61 -23.87
CA GLN A 75 3.78 7.37 -24.85
C GLN A 75 3.13 8.72 -25.18
N SER A 76 1.80 8.74 -25.32
CA SER A 76 1.03 9.97 -25.47
C SER A 76 1.05 10.81 -24.19
N ASP A 77 0.97 10.22 -23.00
CA ASP A 77 0.99 10.91 -21.70
C ASP A 77 2.42 11.20 -21.16
N TYR A 78 3.48 10.72 -21.84
CA TYR A 78 4.92 10.91 -21.53
C TYR A 78 5.28 10.71 -20.05
N VAL A 79 4.76 9.62 -19.47
CA VAL A 79 5.15 9.17 -18.13
C VAL A 79 6.27 8.14 -18.28
N SER A 80 7.52 8.63 -18.37
CA SER A 80 8.70 7.82 -18.70
C SER A 80 8.90 6.60 -17.78
N SER A 81 8.61 6.72 -16.48
CA SER A 81 8.76 5.64 -15.51
C SER A 81 7.76 4.50 -15.71
N ASP A 82 6.50 4.84 -16.00
CA ASP A 82 5.44 3.84 -16.19
C ASP A 82 5.59 3.16 -17.56
N LEU A 83 6.02 3.93 -18.56
CA LEU A 83 6.38 3.41 -19.88
C LEU A 83 7.51 2.38 -19.81
N GLN A 84 8.60 2.67 -19.09
CA GLN A 84 9.73 1.74 -18.93
C GLN A 84 9.31 0.43 -18.25
N LYS A 85 8.47 0.52 -17.20
CA LYS A 85 7.93 -0.66 -16.51
C LYS A 85 7.08 -1.52 -17.45
N LEU A 86 6.19 -0.90 -18.22
CA LEU A 86 5.35 -1.63 -19.17
C LEU A 86 6.18 -2.26 -20.30
N GLN A 87 7.19 -1.55 -20.83
CA GLN A 87 8.10 -2.10 -21.83
C GLN A 87 8.92 -3.27 -21.30
N GLN A 88 9.37 -3.21 -20.04
CA GLN A 88 10.06 -4.33 -19.40
C GLN A 88 9.12 -5.52 -19.22
N LEU A 89 7.92 -5.27 -18.69
CA LEU A 89 6.95 -6.32 -18.43
C LEU A 89 6.45 -6.97 -19.74
N ARG A 90 6.34 -6.20 -20.83
CA ARG A 90 6.10 -6.74 -22.18
C ARG A 90 7.20 -7.71 -22.60
N LYS A 91 8.48 -7.34 -22.42
CA LYS A 91 9.62 -8.23 -22.73
C LYS A 91 9.62 -9.47 -21.86
N GLU A 92 9.25 -9.34 -20.59
CA GLU A 92 9.11 -10.48 -19.68
C GLU A 92 8.03 -11.43 -20.20
N ILE A 93 6.82 -10.93 -20.51
CA ILE A 93 5.75 -11.74 -21.11
C ILE A 93 6.23 -12.41 -22.41
N GLU A 94 6.83 -11.66 -23.34
CA GLU A 94 7.34 -12.23 -24.60
C GLU A 94 8.42 -13.30 -24.36
N ALA A 95 9.36 -13.08 -23.44
CA ALA A 95 10.39 -14.06 -23.10
C ALA A 95 9.79 -15.33 -22.50
N PHE A 96 8.81 -15.19 -21.59
CA PHE A 96 8.13 -16.32 -20.97
C PHE A 96 7.38 -17.20 -21.97
N PHE A 97 6.91 -16.66 -23.09
CA PHE A 97 6.10 -17.39 -24.07
C PHE A 97 6.79 -17.68 -25.42
N HIS A 98 8.02 -17.18 -25.64
CA HIS A 98 8.83 -17.49 -26.84
C HIS A 98 9.94 -18.52 -26.62
N GLU A 99 10.18 -19.01 -25.39
CA GLU A 99 11.30 -19.93 -25.10
C GLU A 99 11.18 -21.35 -25.70
N ASP A 100 10.12 -21.69 -26.44
CA ASP A 100 10.01 -22.99 -27.14
C ASP A 100 10.34 -22.97 -28.65
N LEU A 101 10.82 -21.85 -29.22
CA LEU A 101 11.33 -21.81 -30.60
C LEU A 101 12.86 -21.88 -30.74
N VAL A 102 13.62 -21.80 -29.65
CA VAL A 102 15.10 -21.92 -29.70
C VAL A 102 15.59 -22.86 -28.60
N LYS A 103 15.71 -24.14 -28.96
CA LYS A 103 16.49 -25.12 -28.19
C LYS A 103 17.91 -24.58 -27.95
N ASN A 104 18.33 -24.71 -26.69
CA ASN A 104 19.71 -24.73 -26.21
C ASN A 104 20.53 -23.43 -26.34
N GLN A 105 20.41 -22.56 -25.34
CA GLN A 105 21.62 -22.02 -24.72
C GLN A 105 21.53 -22.17 -23.21
N LYS A 106 22.50 -22.92 -22.66
CA LYS A 106 22.77 -22.98 -21.22
C LYS A 106 22.93 -21.56 -20.70
N VAL A 107 21.91 -21.04 -20.01
CA VAL A 107 22.06 -19.85 -19.19
C VAL A 107 22.94 -20.26 -18.02
N ILE A 108 24.22 -19.94 -18.12
CA ILE A 108 25.15 -19.97 -17.00
C ILE A 108 24.59 -18.99 -15.96
N HIS A 109 24.03 -19.52 -14.87
CA HIS A 109 23.75 -18.73 -13.67
C HIS A 109 25.07 -18.15 -13.15
N LYS A 110 25.38 -16.93 -13.57
CA LYS A 110 26.25 -16.01 -12.84
C LYS A 110 25.39 -14.87 -12.30
N PHE A 111 24.84 -15.12 -11.13
CA PHE A 111 24.50 -14.09 -10.15
C PHE A 111 25.44 -14.35 -8.97
N PRO A 112 26.29 -13.38 -8.60
CA PRO A 112 25.83 -12.35 -7.66
C PRO A 112 26.57 -11.00 -7.83
N ASP A 113 26.05 -10.08 -8.65
CA ASP A 113 26.50 -8.66 -8.66
C ASP A 113 25.33 -7.66 -8.56
N PHE A 114 24.08 -8.13 -8.67
CA PHE A 114 22.92 -7.25 -8.79
C PHE A 114 22.43 -6.69 -7.45
N ILE A 115 22.60 -7.40 -6.33
CA ILE A 115 22.09 -6.93 -5.02
C ILE A 115 23.04 -5.91 -4.39
N LEU A 116 24.35 -6.10 -4.56
CA LEU A 116 25.36 -5.13 -4.12
C LEU A 116 25.28 -3.84 -4.96
N ASN A 117 24.96 -3.97 -6.25
CA ASN A 117 24.61 -2.81 -7.08
C ASN A 117 23.24 -2.21 -6.70
N LYS A 118 22.20 -2.95 -6.31
CA LYS A 118 20.92 -2.36 -5.86
C LYS A 118 21.06 -1.54 -4.57
N LEU A 119 21.89 -1.99 -3.63
CA LEU A 119 22.20 -1.23 -2.40
C LEU A 119 23.13 -0.04 -2.67
N LYS A 120 24.14 -0.23 -3.52
CA LYS A 120 25.08 0.84 -3.92
C LYS A 120 24.40 1.89 -4.82
N ILE A 121 23.48 1.49 -5.69
CA ILE A 121 22.64 2.37 -6.52
C ILE A 121 21.62 3.09 -5.65
N ASN A 122 21.00 2.48 -4.64
CA ASN A 122 20.10 3.21 -3.72
C ASN A 122 20.84 4.25 -2.85
N PHE A 123 22.09 3.95 -2.44
CA PHE A 123 22.92 4.90 -1.70
C PHE A 123 23.57 5.97 -2.59
N GLN A 124 24.02 5.63 -3.81
CA GLN A 124 24.58 6.58 -4.77
C GLN A 124 23.50 7.41 -5.49
N ASN A 125 22.29 6.90 -5.70
CA ASN A 125 21.14 7.68 -6.19
C ASN A 125 20.56 8.62 -5.13
N SER A 126 20.84 8.40 -3.84
CA SER A 126 20.56 9.42 -2.80
C SER A 126 21.54 10.60 -2.86
N LEU A 127 22.68 10.46 -3.56
CA LEU A 127 23.72 11.47 -3.67
C LEU A 127 23.92 12.01 -5.10
N SER A 128 23.30 11.40 -6.13
CA SER A 128 23.29 11.95 -7.49
C SER A 128 22.00 12.70 -7.78
N VAL A 129 22.18 13.99 -8.07
CA VAL A 129 21.19 14.95 -8.53
C VAL A 129 20.51 14.42 -9.80
N PHE A 130 19.34 13.77 -9.66
CA PHE A 130 18.14 13.83 -10.52
C PHE A 130 17.06 12.91 -9.90
N ILE A 131 16.63 13.21 -8.67
CA ILE A 131 15.46 12.54 -8.07
C ILE A 131 14.23 12.93 -8.91
N SER A 132 13.52 11.95 -9.47
CA SER A 132 12.28 12.25 -10.21
C SER A 132 11.26 12.89 -9.27
N ILE A 133 10.35 13.74 -9.78
CA ILE A 133 9.29 14.37 -8.96
C ILE A 133 8.49 13.30 -8.17
N SER A 134 8.32 12.11 -8.75
CA SER A 134 7.63 10.98 -8.13
C SER A 134 8.38 10.39 -6.92
N GLU A 135 9.70 10.26 -7.02
CA GLU A 135 10.57 9.77 -5.94
C GLU A 135 10.73 10.83 -4.84
N LEU A 136 10.85 12.11 -5.22
CA LEU A 136 10.90 13.21 -4.27
C LEU A 136 9.60 13.28 -3.45
N ARG A 137 8.44 13.13 -4.11
CA ARG A 137 7.15 13.04 -3.44
C ARG A 137 7.11 11.87 -2.46
N LYS A 138 7.64 10.70 -2.85
CA LYS A 138 7.71 9.52 -1.96
C LYS A 138 8.58 9.82 -0.75
N PHE A 139 9.77 10.36 -0.96
CA PHE A 139 10.69 10.75 0.12
C PHE A 139 10.06 11.75 1.09
N VAL A 140 9.38 12.78 0.59
CA VAL A 140 8.65 13.77 1.42
C VAL A 140 7.53 13.09 2.22
N GLY A 141 6.81 12.15 1.60
CA GLY A 141 5.84 11.30 2.26
C GLY A 141 6.46 10.50 3.41
N ASP A 142 7.57 9.82 3.16
CA ASP A 142 8.29 9.03 4.16
C ASP A 142 8.83 9.89 5.31
N LEU A 143 9.34 11.08 5.01
CA LEU A 143 9.74 12.06 6.03
C LEU A 143 8.56 12.50 6.89
N ASN A 144 7.40 12.79 6.29
CA ASN A 144 6.22 13.21 7.04
C ASN A 144 5.70 12.09 7.94
N THR A 145 5.70 10.87 7.44
CA THR A 145 5.38 9.65 8.18
C THR A 145 6.32 9.46 9.38
N ASN A 146 7.64 9.62 9.19
CA ASN A 146 8.62 9.57 10.28
C ASN A 146 8.41 10.69 11.31
N ARG A 147 8.10 11.91 10.83
CA ARG A 147 7.80 13.08 11.67
C ARG A 147 6.55 12.85 12.52
N ALA A 148 5.49 12.27 11.96
CA ALA A 148 4.30 11.89 12.70
C ALA A 148 4.64 10.83 13.76
N ARG A 149 5.34 9.75 13.39
CA ARG A 149 5.84 8.72 14.32
C ARG A 149 6.60 9.32 15.49
N PHE A 150 7.56 10.20 15.22
CA PHE A 150 8.34 10.87 16.24
C PHE A 150 7.45 11.75 17.15
N THR A 151 6.48 12.47 16.58
CA THR A 151 5.59 13.37 17.33
C THR A 151 4.79 12.64 18.40
N TYR A 152 4.13 11.54 18.02
CA TYR A 152 3.36 10.72 18.96
C TYR A 152 4.26 9.98 19.95
N SER A 153 5.39 9.42 19.47
CA SER A 153 6.37 8.72 20.33
C SER A 153 6.94 9.64 21.39
N ARG A 154 7.25 10.89 21.03
CA ARG A 154 7.69 11.93 21.95
C ARG A 154 6.62 12.24 23.00
N GLY A 155 5.35 12.30 22.59
CA GLY A 155 4.22 12.49 23.50
C GLY A 155 4.18 11.40 24.58
N LEU A 156 4.23 10.14 24.17
CA LEU A 156 4.28 8.99 25.08
C LEU A 156 5.55 8.99 25.96
N ALA A 157 6.71 9.28 25.36
CA ALA A 157 7.99 9.33 26.07
C ALA A 157 7.99 10.35 27.21
N LYS A 158 7.33 11.51 27.07
CA LYS A 158 7.22 12.49 28.16
C LYS A 158 6.55 11.90 29.41
N TYR A 159 5.51 11.07 29.23
CA TYR A 159 4.85 10.40 30.34
C TYR A 159 5.73 9.30 30.94
N PHE A 160 6.44 8.52 30.11
CA PHE A 160 7.42 7.55 30.59
C PHE A 160 8.54 8.20 31.39
N ILE A 161 9.11 9.31 30.91
CA ILE A 161 10.14 10.07 31.63
C ILE A 161 9.60 10.57 32.97
N THR A 162 8.40 11.16 32.98
CA THR A 162 7.78 11.68 34.21
C THR A 162 7.51 10.57 35.23
N TYR A 163 7.13 9.38 34.76
CA TYR A 163 6.96 8.20 35.61
C TYR A 163 8.29 7.68 36.13
N LEU A 164 9.30 7.52 35.26
CA LEU A 164 10.64 7.07 35.64
C LEU A 164 11.28 7.99 36.67
N GLN A 165 11.14 9.30 36.51
CA GLN A 165 11.65 10.28 37.46
C GLN A 165 11.11 10.09 38.89
N LYS A 166 9.91 9.51 39.04
CA LYS A 166 9.27 9.24 40.34
C LYS A 166 9.52 7.82 40.86
N SER A 167 10.26 7.00 40.10
CA SER A 167 10.52 5.59 40.43
C SER A 167 11.91 5.42 41.03
N SER A 168 12.13 4.31 41.75
CA SER A 168 13.45 3.91 42.28
C SER A 168 14.52 3.72 41.20
N ILE A 169 14.12 3.51 39.95
CA ILE A 169 15.03 3.40 38.79
C ILE A 169 15.74 4.74 38.50
N ALA A 170 15.15 5.87 38.90
CA ALA A 170 15.78 7.18 38.71
C ALA A 170 17.13 7.29 39.41
N GLU A 171 17.24 6.75 40.63
CA GLU A 171 18.48 6.78 41.43
C GLU A 171 19.60 5.99 40.73
N PHE A 172 19.26 4.79 40.24
CA PHE A 172 20.18 3.95 39.46
C PHE A 172 20.68 4.66 38.19
N ILE A 173 19.78 5.32 37.44
CA ILE A 173 20.15 6.07 36.23
C ILE A 173 21.04 7.27 36.58
N GLN A 174 20.77 7.95 37.68
CA GLN A 174 21.60 9.07 38.16
C GLN A 174 23.02 8.60 38.55
N GLU A 175 23.14 7.42 39.16
CA GLU A 175 24.44 6.81 39.48
C GLU A 175 25.26 6.48 38.23
N ILE A 176 24.62 5.91 37.20
CA ILE A 176 25.25 5.67 35.88
C ILE A 176 25.70 7.00 35.27
N ASN A 177 24.84 8.01 35.27
CA ASN A 177 25.16 9.32 34.70
C ASN A 177 26.33 9.98 35.43
N LYS A 178 26.37 9.89 36.76
CA LYS A 178 27.49 10.41 37.57
C LYS A 178 28.80 9.68 37.26
N THR A 179 28.77 8.36 37.15
CA THR A 179 29.93 7.53 36.82
C THR A 179 30.50 7.87 35.44
N LEU A 180 29.63 8.18 34.47
CA LEU A 180 30.02 8.51 33.10
C LEU A 180 30.25 10.01 32.86
N SER A 181 30.24 10.85 33.92
CA SER A 181 30.29 12.31 33.81
C SER A 181 29.27 12.89 32.80
N ASN A 182 28.09 12.28 32.73
CA ASN A 182 27.02 12.67 31.81
C ASN A 182 26.22 13.85 32.39
N PRO A 183 26.18 15.03 31.74
CA PRO A 183 25.47 16.19 32.26
C PRO A 183 23.94 16.07 32.15
N TYR A 184 23.43 15.16 31.32
CA TYR A 184 22.00 15.10 31.02
C TYR A 184 21.15 14.57 32.19
N SER A 185 20.04 15.26 32.46
CA SER A 185 19.02 14.87 33.44
C SER A 185 17.63 14.70 32.79
N PHE A 186 16.72 13.99 33.49
CA PHE A 186 15.33 13.85 33.04
C PHE A 186 14.65 15.20 32.74
N THR A 187 14.94 16.23 33.53
CA THR A 187 14.40 17.59 33.35
C THR A 187 14.90 18.23 32.06
N GLU A 188 16.19 18.09 31.74
CA GLU A 188 16.76 18.57 30.49
C GLU A 188 16.17 17.83 29.28
N GLY A 189 15.98 16.52 29.41
CA GLY A 189 15.27 15.70 28.43
C GLY A 189 13.86 16.22 28.14
N ILE A 190 13.04 16.44 29.17
CA ILE A 190 11.69 17.01 29.01
C ILE A 190 11.74 18.41 28.36
N ASN A 191 12.66 19.27 28.78
CA ASN A 191 12.83 20.60 28.21
C ASN A 191 13.18 20.54 26.72
N PHE A 192 14.07 19.64 26.32
CA PHE A 192 14.40 19.39 24.91
C PHE A 192 13.18 18.90 24.11
N LEU A 193 12.43 17.93 24.63
CA LEU A 193 11.21 17.43 23.99
C LEU A 193 10.10 18.48 23.91
N ASN A 194 10.05 19.43 24.85
CA ASN A 194 9.13 20.57 24.78
C ASN A 194 9.58 21.58 23.70
N LYS A 195 10.86 21.97 23.70
CA LYS A 195 11.42 22.95 22.75
C LYS A 195 11.30 22.49 21.29
N SER A 196 11.49 21.20 21.04
CA SER A 196 11.38 20.63 19.69
C SER A 196 9.95 20.62 19.13
N SER A 197 8.91 20.79 19.96
CA SER A 197 7.52 20.67 19.52
C SER A 197 7.17 21.63 18.39
N LYS A 198 7.57 22.91 18.51
CA LYS A 198 7.28 23.93 17.50
C LYS A 198 7.98 23.62 16.18
N THR A 199 9.27 23.32 16.23
CA THR A 199 10.07 22.98 15.05
C THR A 199 9.51 21.77 14.30
N ILE A 200 9.07 20.73 15.02
CA ILE A 200 8.45 19.54 14.41
C ILE A 200 7.14 19.91 13.70
N THR A 201 6.33 20.77 14.33
CA THR A 201 5.11 21.28 13.71
C THR A 201 5.41 22.06 12.43
N ASP A 202 6.34 23.02 12.49
CA ASP A 202 6.79 23.82 11.33
C ASP A 202 7.29 22.92 10.19
N VAL A 203 8.10 21.91 10.51
CA VAL A 203 8.61 20.93 9.53
C VAL A 203 7.47 20.24 8.78
N GLY A 204 6.41 19.79 9.46
CA GLY A 204 5.33 19.14 8.70
C GLY A 204 4.34 20.09 8.05
N ILE A 205 4.20 21.35 8.49
CA ILE A 205 3.54 22.36 7.64
C ILE A 205 4.27 22.43 6.29
N ALA A 206 5.61 22.48 6.32
CA ALA A 206 6.41 22.49 5.11
C ALA A 206 6.28 21.17 4.32
N LEU A 207 6.33 20.01 4.96
CA LEU A 207 6.22 18.71 4.27
C LEU A 207 4.84 18.51 3.61
N PHE A 208 3.74 18.84 4.30
CA PHE A 208 2.40 18.77 3.72
C PHE A 208 2.25 19.73 2.54
N THR A 209 2.68 20.99 2.70
CA THR A 209 2.64 22.00 1.63
C THR A 209 3.46 21.56 0.43
N PHE A 210 4.67 21.06 0.66
CA PHE A 210 5.56 20.62 -0.41
C PHE A 210 5.02 19.38 -1.14
N ARG A 211 4.48 18.39 -0.42
CA ARG A 211 3.85 17.21 -1.02
C ARG A 211 2.61 17.57 -1.85
N PHE A 212 1.80 18.52 -1.37
CA PHE A 212 0.68 19.09 -2.12
C PHE A 212 1.15 19.73 -3.43
N LEU A 213 2.16 20.60 -3.38
CA LEU A 213 2.71 21.27 -4.56
C LEU A 213 3.29 20.27 -5.57
N LEU A 214 3.99 19.23 -5.12
CA LEU A 214 4.51 18.18 -6.03
C LEU A 214 3.37 17.44 -6.75
N ASN A 215 2.29 17.10 -6.05
CA ASN A 215 1.12 16.48 -6.69
C ASN A 215 0.41 17.43 -7.65
N LEU A 216 0.26 18.71 -7.27
CA LEU A 216 -0.34 19.74 -8.10
C LEU A 216 0.47 19.98 -9.38
N ILE A 217 1.80 20.08 -9.28
CA ILE A 217 2.70 20.23 -10.43
C ILE A 217 2.59 19.03 -11.37
N LEU A 218 2.52 17.81 -10.84
CA LEU A 218 2.35 16.60 -11.66
C LEU A 218 0.99 16.59 -12.38
N MET A 219 -0.08 16.95 -11.68
CA MET A 219 -1.41 17.07 -12.28
C MET A 219 -1.43 18.12 -13.40
N ILE A 220 -0.88 19.32 -13.15
CA ILE A 220 -0.79 20.40 -14.15
C ILE A 220 0.07 19.97 -15.33
N LYS A 221 1.20 19.29 -15.09
CA LYS A 221 2.07 18.76 -16.15
C LYS A 221 1.29 17.83 -17.08
N HIS A 222 0.58 16.84 -16.53
CA HIS A 222 -0.19 15.89 -17.32
C HIS A 222 -1.36 16.58 -18.04
N LEU A 223 -2.02 17.54 -17.38
CA LEU A 223 -3.08 18.33 -18.00
C LEU A 223 -2.58 19.14 -19.20
N ILE A 224 -1.50 19.90 -19.05
CA ILE A 224 -0.90 20.68 -20.15
C ILE A 224 -0.51 19.75 -21.30
N GLN A 225 0.12 18.62 -20.99
CA GLN A 225 0.54 17.68 -22.01
C GLN A 225 -0.63 17.06 -22.76
N SER A 226 -1.71 16.72 -22.06
CA SER A 226 -2.94 16.21 -22.67
C SER A 226 -3.66 17.27 -23.52
N ALA A 227 -3.49 18.56 -23.21
CA ALA A 227 -4.03 19.66 -23.99
C ALA A 227 -3.23 19.95 -25.27
N ILE A 228 -1.91 19.69 -25.26
CA ILE A 228 -1.03 19.88 -26.42
C ILE A 228 -1.16 18.73 -27.43
N ARG A 229 -1.52 17.52 -26.99
CA ARG A 229 -1.58 16.33 -27.84
C ARG A 229 -2.98 16.03 -28.33
N ASP A 230 -3.10 15.83 -29.65
CA ASP A 230 -4.37 15.52 -30.31
C ASP A 230 -4.92 14.12 -30.01
N GLU A 231 -4.17 13.27 -29.31
CA GLU A 231 -4.55 11.88 -29.00
C GLU A 231 -5.29 11.76 -27.66
N LEU A 232 -5.17 12.74 -26.75
CA LEU A 232 -5.69 12.68 -25.39
C LEU A 232 -6.83 13.67 -25.16
N SER A 233 -7.67 13.40 -24.16
CA SER A 233 -8.72 14.33 -23.69
C SER A 233 -8.31 14.95 -22.36
N ALA A 234 -8.16 16.27 -22.33
CA ALA A 234 -7.74 17.00 -21.13
C ALA A 234 -8.69 16.80 -19.94
N ASN A 235 -10.01 16.75 -20.19
CA ASN A 235 -11.00 16.48 -19.13
C ASN A 235 -10.84 15.07 -18.54
N LYS A 236 -10.52 14.07 -19.38
CA LYS A 236 -10.30 12.70 -18.92
C LYS A 236 -9.01 12.59 -18.11
N VAL A 237 -7.93 13.20 -18.58
CA VAL A 237 -6.65 13.23 -17.84
C VAL A 237 -6.80 13.98 -16.52
N LEU A 238 -7.53 15.09 -16.47
CA LEU A 238 -7.83 15.79 -15.23
C LEU A 238 -8.58 14.90 -14.24
N ARG A 239 -9.64 14.22 -14.70
CA ARG A 239 -10.41 13.30 -13.86
C ARG A 239 -9.51 12.19 -13.33
N GLN A 240 -8.68 11.56 -14.17
CA GLN A 240 -7.75 10.52 -13.76
C GLN A 240 -6.74 11.00 -12.72
N GLU A 241 -6.15 12.19 -12.89
CA GLU A 241 -5.22 12.74 -11.92
C GLU A 241 -5.91 13.10 -10.60
N MET A 242 -7.17 13.56 -10.64
CA MET A 242 -7.99 13.78 -9.45
C MET A 242 -8.34 12.47 -8.73
N GLU A 243 -8.68 11.40 -9.46
CA GLU A 243 -8.94 10.09 -8.87
C GLU A 243 -7.65 9.49 -8.26
N LYS A 244 -6.50 9.72 -8.89
CA LYS A 244 -5.19 9.22 -8.44
C LYS A 244 -4.61 9.98 -7.25
N ARG A 245 -4.86 11.28 -7.13
CA ARG A 245 -4.15 12.16 -6.17
C ARG A 245 -5.06 13.02 -5.30
N GLY A 246 -6.33 13.18 -5.67
CA GLY A 246 -7.25 14.13 -5.06
C GLY A 246 -7.40 13.95 -3.56
N PHE A 247 -7.57 12.72 -3.08
CA PHE A 247 -7.67 12.42 -1.65
C PHE A 247 -6.39 12.80 -0.89
N VAL A 248 -5.21 12.45 -1.42
CA VAL A 248 -3.92 12.81 -0.80
C VAL A 248 -3.71 14.32 -0.81
N MET A 249 -4.05 15.00 -1.91
CA MET A 249 -3.96 16.46 -2.02
C MET A 249 -4.91 17.16 -1.05
N ALA A 250 -6.14 16.67 -0.89
CA ALA A 250 -7.10 17.20 0.06
C ALA A 250 -6.58 17.05 1.50
N SER A 251 -6.05 15.87 1.85
CA SER A 251 -5.42 15.62 3.15
C SER A 251 -4.23 16.57 3.39
N ASP A 252 -3.32 16.70 2.42
CA ASP A 252 -2.15 17.57 2.52
C ASP A 252 -2.54 19.05 2.72
N MET A 253 -3.48 19.54 1.92
CA MET A 253 -3.97 20.90 1.99
C MET A 253 -4.59 21.19 3.36
N VAL A 254 -5.49 20.32 3.82
CA VAL A 254 -6.16 20.47 5.11
C VAL A 254 -5.14 20.45 6.25
N TRP A 255 -4.26 19.46 6.30
CA TRP A 255 -3.28 19.36 7.38
C TRP A 255 -2.26 20.51 7.39
N ALA A 256 -1.86 21.02 6.22
CA ALA A 256 -1.02 22.22 6.12
C ALA A 256 -1.76 23.45 6.67
N THR A 257 -2.98 23.72 6.20
CA THR A 257 -3.78 24.88 6.61
C THR A 257 -4.10 24.84 8.10
N VAL A 258 -4.58 23.71 8.62
CA VAL A 258 -4.97 23.57 10.02
C VAL A 258 -3.78 23.77 10.93
N SER A 259 -2.67 23.09 10.63
CA SER A 259 -1.43 23.22 11.42
C SER A 259 -0.94 24.67 11.44
N LEU A 260 -1.03 25.38 10.31
CA LEU A 260 -0.63 26.77 10.19
C LEU A 260 -1.55 27.71 10.99
N LEU A 261 -2.88 27.52 10.90
CA LEU A 261 -3.86 28.29 11.67
C LEU A 261 -3.73 28.07 13.18
N THR A 262 -3.52 26.82 13.62
CA THR A 262 -3.44 26.50 15.05
C THR A 262 -2.09 26.87 15.66
N THR A 263 -1.00 26.80 14.89
CA THR A 263 0.36 27.09 15.39
C THR A 263 0.67 28.58 15.41
N TYR A 264 0.22 29.32 14.39
CA TYR A 264 0.39 30.76 14.28
C TYR A 264 -0.94 31.48 14.57
N ASN A 265 -1.68 30.99 15.56
CA ASN A 265 -3.02 31.48 15.91
C ASN A 265 -3.07 32.99 16.17
N GLN A 266 -2.05 33.57 16.79
CA GLN A 266 -1.94 35.01 17.04
C GLN A 266 -1.87 35.81 15.73
N PHE A 267 -1.15 35.32 14.72
CA PHE A 267 -1.04 35.97 13.42
C PHE A 267 -2.38 35.93 12.66
N PHE A 268 -3.10 34.81 12.76
CA PHE A 268 -4.40 34.62 12.12
C PHE A 268 -5.59 35.09 12.98
N HIS A 269 -5.34 35.70 14.15
CA HIS A 269 -6.38 36.12 15.11
C HIS A 269 -7.36 35.01 15.52
N VAL A 270 -6.88 33.76 15.56
CA VAL A 270 -7.65 32.60 16.02
C VAL A 270 -7.58 32.53 17.54
N ALA A 271 -8.74 32.58 18.20
CA ALA A 271 -8.83 32.50 19.66
C ALA A 271 -8.22 31.18 20.19
N GLN A 272 -7.45 31.26 21.28
CA GLN A 272 -6.78 30.10 21.87
C GLN A 272 -7.77 28.96 22.22
N ALA A 273 -8.97 29.30 22.67
CA ALA A 273 -10.03 28.35 23.02
C ALA A 273 -10.53 27.54 21.81
N LEU A 274 -10.32 28.02 20.58
CA LEU A 274 -10.77 27.35 19.36
C LEU A 274 -9.73 26.36 18.80
N ILE A 275 -8.48 26.38 19.26
CA ILE A 275 -7.43 25.49 18.72
C ILE A 275 -7.81 24.02 18.85
N SER A 276 -8.14 23.55 20.04
CA SER A 276 -8.45 22.12 20.25
C SER A 276 -9.72 21.69 19.51
N PRO A 277 -10.84 22.44 19.52
CA PRO A 277 -12.00 22.15 18.68
C PRO A 277 -11.69 22.08 17.18
N ILE A 278 -10.85 22.99 16.66
CA ILE A 278 -10.39 22.96 15.26
C ILE A 278 -9.66 21.64 14.99
N VAL A 279 -8.68 21.28 15.83
CA VAL A 279 -7.91 20.04 15.67
C VAL A 279 -8.82 18.80 15.69
N VAL A 280 -9.77 18.70 16.61
CA VAL A 280 -10.74 17.59 16.66
C VAL A 280 -11.54 17.51 15.36
N THR A 281 -12.07 18.64 14.89
CA THR A 281 -12.88 18.70 13.67
C THR A 281 -12.11 18.14 12.48
N PHE A 282 -10.82 18.46 12.38
CA PHE A 282 -9.99 17.99 11.28
C PHE A 282 -9.47 16.56 11.44
N LEU A 283 -9.37 16.04 12.67
CA LEU A 283 -9.18 14.61 12.91
C LEU A 283 -10.40 13.79 12.48
N ILE A 284 -11.61 14.31 12.69
CA ILE A 284 -12.85 13.69 12.17
C ILE A 284 -12.88 13.75 10.64
N PHE A 285 -12.51 14.90 10.05
CA PHE A 285 -12.36 15.03 8.61
C PHE A 285 -11.41 13.98 8.02
N ASP A 286 -10.28 13.69 8.67
CA ASP A 286 -9.32 12.67 8.22
C ASP A 286 -9.97 11.28 8.10
N SER A 287 -10.75 10.88 9.11
CA SER A 287 -11.52 9.64 9.07
C SER A 287 -12.60 9.64 7.98
N LEU A 288 -13.29 10.77 7.77
CA LEU A 288 -14.32 10.89 6.74
C LEU A 288 -13.72 10.89 5.34
N LEU A 289 -12.52 11.45 5.16
CA LEU A 289 -11.80 11.44 3.89
C LEU A 289 -11.38 10.02 3.50
N LEU A 290 -10.91 9.22 4.46
CA LEU A 290 -10.63 7.79 4.26
C LEU A 290 -11.89 7.01 3.90
N LEU A 291 -13.02 7.29 4.58
CA LEU A 291 -14.30 6.66 4.25
C LEU A 291 -14.78 7.05 2.85
N ALA A 292 -14.64 8.32 2.46
CA ALA A 292 -14.98 8.80 1.13
C ALA A 292 -14.11 8.12 0.06
N GLN A 293 -12.81 7.94 0.33
CA GLN A 293 -11.93 7.19 -0.57
C GLN A 293 -12.34 5.72 -0.68
N TRP A 294 -12.69 5.08 0.44
CA TRP A 294 -13.18 3.70 0.42
C TRP A 294 -14.47 3.56 -0.39
N ILE A 295 -15.45 4.46 -0.23
CA ILE A 295 -16.70 4.47 -1.03
C ILE A 295 -16.38 4.64 -2.52
N PHE A 296 -15.46 5.55 -2.85
CA PHE A 296 -15.04 5.77 -4.22
C PHE A 296 -14.42 4.51 -4.84
N GLU A 297 -13.49 3.84 -4.13
CA GLU A 297 -12.88 2.59 -4.59
C GLU A 297 -13.90 1.43 -4.62
N ALA A 298 -14.85 1.37 -3.68
CA ALA A 298 -15.94 0.39 -3.66
C ALA A 298 -16.84 0.51 -4.89
N ASN A 299 -17.17 1.73 -5.31
CA ASN A 299 -17.93 1.95 -6.53
C ASN A 299 -17.17 1.44 -7.76
N GLN A 300 -15.86 1.72 -7.86
CA GLN A 300 -15.06 1.20 -8.96
C GLN A 300 -14.94 -0.33 -8.95
N TYR A 301 -14.86 -0.95 -7.77
CA TYR A 301 -14.90 -2.40 -7.63
C TYR A 301 -16.23 -2.97 -8.13
N ASN A 302 -17.35 -2.39 -7.69
CA ASN A 302 -18.70 -2.83 -8.07
C ASN A 302 -18.94 -2.68 -9.58
N GLU A 303 -18.56 -1.56 -10.17
CA GLU A 303 -18.64 -1.35 -11.62
C GLU A 303 -17.87 -2.43 -12.38
N ARG A 304 -16.66 -2.76 -11.91
CA ARG A 304 -15.81 -3.76 -12.54
C ARG A 304 -16.35 -5.18 -12.36
N LEU A 305 -16.88 -5.51 -11.19
CA LEU A 305 -17.51 -6.80 -10.91
C LEU A 305 -18.73 -7.00 -11.80
N GLN A 306 -19.60 -5.99 -11.92
CA GLN A 306 -20.77 -6.02 -12.80
C GLN A 306 -20.36 -6.18 -14.27
N GLU A 307 -19.29 -5.52 -14.70
CA GLU A 307 -18.75 -5.68 -16.05
C GLU A 307 -18.31 -7.12 -16.32
N LEU A 308 -17.51 -7.72 -15.42
CA LEU A 308 -17.04 -9.10 -15.56
C LEU A 308 -18.21 -10.09 -15.55
N GLN A 309 -19.20 -9.90 -14.66
CA GLN A 309 -20.42 -10.71 -14.62
C GLN A 309 -21.25 -10.57 -15.90
N ALA A 310 -21.29 -9.39 -16.51
CA ALA A 310 -21.96 -9.19 -17.79
C ALA A 310 -21.23 -9.92 -18.93
N GLN A 311 -19.88 -9.93 -18.92
CA GLN A 311 -19.07 -10.66 -19.91
C GLN A 311 -19.33 -12.18 -19.86
N GLN A 312 -19.63 -12.75 -18.70
CA GLN A 312 -19.91 -14.20 -18.57
C GLN A 312 -21.09 -14.68 -19.43
N LYS A 313 -22.06 -13.81 -19.74
CA LYS A 313 -23.28 -14.19 -20.47
C LYS A 313 -23.03 -14.60 -21.93
N ASP A 314 -21.99 -14.03 -22.54
CA ASP A 314 -21.66 -14.21 -23.95
C ASP A 314 -20.30 -14.89 -24.15
N ALA A 315 -19.70 -15.40 -23.07
CA ALA A 315 -18.36 -15.97 -23.06
C ALA A 315 -18.35 -17.42 -23.57
N THR A 316 -17.27 -17.80 -24.26
CA THR A 316 -16.96 -19.21 -24.53
C THR A 316 -16.66 -19.95 -23.22
N SER A 317 -16.67 -21.28 -23.20
CA SER A 317 -16.35 -22.06 -22.01
C SER A 317 -14.97 -21.75 -21.43
N PHE A 318 -13.99 -21.48 -22.30
CA PHE A 318 -12.64 -21.08 -21.91
C PHE A 318 -12.60 -19.64 -21.38
N GLU A 319 -13.22 -18.70 -22.10
CA GLU A 319 -13.32 -17.31 -21.67
C GLU A 319 -14.02 -17.19 -20.32
N LEU A 320 -15.07 -17.99 -20.08
CA LEU A 320 -15.78 -18.06 -18.81
C LEU A 320 -14.85 -18.45 -17.65
N ALA A 321 -14.00 -19.45 -17.85
CA ALA A 321 -13.04 -19.89 -16.84
C ALA A 321 -12.01 -18.80 -16.52
N VAL A 322 -11.53 -18.08 -17.54
CA VAL A 322 -10.64 -16.93 -17.37
C VAL A 322 -11.34 -15.80 -16.62
N ILE A 323 -12.56 -15.43 -17.01
CA ILE A 323 -13.36 -14.40 -16.34
C ILE A 323 -13.60 -14.76 -14.88
N GLN A 324 -13.94 -16.02 -14.58
CA GLN A 324 -14.15 -16.47 -13.20
C GLN A 324 -12.89 -16.28 -12.35
N ARG A 325 -11.70 -16.60 -12.90
CA ARG A 325 -10.44 -16.35 -12.20
C ARG A 325 -10.10 -14.87 -12.08
N GLN A 326 -10.45 -14.03 -13.05
CA GLN A 326 -10.32 -12.58 -12.90
C GLN A 326 -11.24 -12.02 -11.79
N ILE A 327 -12.44 -12.58 -11.62
CA ILE A 327 -13.34 -12.23 -10.51
C ILE A 327 -12.72 -12.64 -9.17
N ASP A 328 -12.12 -13.84 -9.08
CA ASP A 328 -11.42 -14.28 -7.87
C ASP A 328 -10.27 -13.33 -7.49
N VAL A 329 -9.41 -12.97 -8.45
CA VAL A 329 -8.31 -12.00 -8.23
C VAL A 329 -8.87 -10.64 -7.79
N LEU A 330 -9.95 -10.17 -8.42
CA LEU A 330 -10.57 -8.89 -8.09
C LEU A 330 -11.14 -8.88 -6.66
N ASN A 331 -11.79 -9.96 -6.24
CA ASN A 331 -12.35 -10.10 -4.90
C ASN A 331 -11.25 -10.16 -3.84
N ASP A 332 -10.19 -10.93 -4.07
CA ASP A 332 -9.09 -11.06 -3.11
C ASP A 332 -8.33 -9.73 -2.95
N GLU A 333 -8.10 -8.99 -4.05
CA GLU A 333 -7.49 -7.65 -3.95
C GLU A 333 -8.43 -6.65 -3.25
N TRP A 334 -9.73 -6.68 -3.55
CA TRP A 334 -10.71 -5.80 -2.90
C TRP A 334 -10.82 -6.06 -1.40
N GLU A 335 -10.84 -7.31 -0.95
CA GLU A 335 -10.90 -7.65 0.47
C GLU A 335 -9.62 -7.23 1.22
N SER A 336 -8.46 -7.38 0.57
CA SER A 336 -7.20 -6.85 1.11
C SER A 336 -7.23 -5.32 1.22
N GLN A 337 -7.83 -4.63 0.25
CA GLN A 337 -7.98 -3.17 0.25
C GLN A 337 -8.98 -2.70 1.31
N CYS A 338 -10.10 -3.43 1.52
CA CYS A 338 -11.01 -3.17 2.62
C CYS A 338 -10.31 -3.27 3.98
N SER A 339 -9.45 -4.27 4.14
CA SER A 339 -8.63 -4.41 5.36
C SER A 339 -7.68 -3.23 5.58
N TYR A 340 -7.09 -2.70 4.50
CA TYR A 340 -6.27 -1.48 4.55
C TYR A 340 -7.08 -0.26 5.00
N PHE A 341 -8.28 -0.05 4.46
CA PHE A 341 -9.13 1.05 4.92
C PHE A 341 -9.63 0.86 6.33
N ALA A 342 -10.04 -0.35 6.71
CA ALA A 342 -10.53 -0.65 8.06
C ALA A 342 -9.49 -0.30 9.13
N ILE A 343 -8.23 -0.72 8.95
CA ILE A 343 -7.17 -0.40 9.93
C ILE A 343 -6.84 1.10 9.97
N ASN A 344 -6.84 1.80 8.84
CA ASN A 344 -6.59 3.24 8.78
C ASN A 344 -7.74 4.06 9.38
N ILE A 345 -9.00 3.71 9.09
CA ILE A 345 -10.18 4.36 9.68
C ILE A 345 -10.20 4.10 11.19
N PHE A 346 -9.93 2.88 11.64
CA PHE A 346 -9.83 2.56 13.06
C PHE A 346 -8.72 3.38 13.75
N ALA A 347 -7.55 3.49 13.11
CA ALA A 347 -6.45 4.32 13.56
C ALA A 347 -6.83 5.81 13.70
N ALA A 348 -7.49 6.37 12.69
CA ALA A 348 -8.00 7.74 12.66
C ALA A 348 -8.90 8.02 13.87
N ASN A 349 -9.87 7.12 14.10
CA ASN A 349 -10.84 7.25 15.17
C ASN A 349 -10.19 7.12 16.55
N ILE A 350 -9.23 6.21 16.74
CA ILE A 350 -8.47 6.13 17.99
C ILE A 350 -7.79 7.47 18.29
N ILE A 351 -7.13 8.09 17.30
CA ILE A 351 -6.46 9.39 17.50
C ILE A 351 -7.48 10.48 17.81
N ALA A 352 -8.55 10.59 17.02
CA ALA A 352 -9.60 11.59 17.19
C ALA A 352 -10.26 11.52 18.58
N VAL A 353 -10.68 10.32 18.99
CA VAL A 353 -11.31 10.06 20.28
C VAL A 353 -10.33 10.32 21.42
N SER A 354 -9.08 9.86 21.31
CA SER A 354 -8.07 10.09 22.35
C SER A 354 -7.81 11.58 22.56
N PHE A 355 -7.72 12.35 21.47
CA PHE A 355 -7.56 13.80 21.54
C PHE A 355 -8.79 14.48 22.14
N ALA A 356 -10.01 14.11 21.71
CA ALA A 356 -11.25 14.67 22.23
C ALA A 356 -11.42 14.40 23.75
N ILE A 357 -11.17 13.17 24.20
CA ILE A 357 -11.24 12.82 25.63
C ILE A 357 -10.18 13.59 26.44
N SER A 358 -9.00 13.84 25.86
CA SER A 358 -7.94 14.61 26.54
C SER A 358 -8.33 16.05 26.84
N MET A 359 -9.35 16.60 26.15
CA MET A 359 -9.87 17.94 26.44
C MET A 359 -10.70 18.00 27.72
N VAL A 360 -11.31 16.89 28.14
CA VAL A 360 -12.17 16.81 29.33
C VAL A 360 -11.52 16.06 30.49
N CYS A 361 -10.47 15.28 30.21
CA CYS A 361 -9.76 14.49 31.20
C CYS A 361 -8.45 15.14 31.64
N THR A 362 -8.24 15.34 32.94
CA THR A 362 -7.06 16.05 33.49
C THR A 362 -6.14 15.16 34.33
N GLY A 363 -6.52 13.91 34.59
CA GLY A 363 -5.74 12.98 35.41
C GLY A 363 -4.44 12.53 34.73
N PRO A 364 -3.26 12.57 35.40
CA PRO A 364 -1.98 12.20 34.79
C PRO A 364 -1.95 10.77 34.20
N LEU A 365 -2.56 9.80 34.88
CA LEU A 365 -2.65 8.42 34.39
C LEU A 365 -3.58 8.31 33.18
N ALA A 366 -4.69 9.04 33.18
CA ALA A 366 -5.61 9.08 32.06
C ALA A 366 -4.96 9.72 30.83
N LEU A 367 -4.23 10.83 31.00
CA LEU A 367 -3.47 11.48 29.93
C LEU A 367 -2.36 10.58 29.37
N ALA A 368 -1.67 9.80 30.22
CA ALA A 368 -0.70 8.81 29.76
C ALA A 368 -1.38 7.68 28.95
N GLY A 369 -2.53 7.19 29.40
CA GLY A 369 -3.34 6.21 28.67
C GLY A 369 -3.80 6.74 27.30
N LEU A 370 -4.30 7.98 27.24
CA LEU A 370 -4.69 8.63 25.99
C LEU A 370 -3.50 8.84 25.05
N ALA A 371 -2.33 9.22 25.58
CA ALA A 371 -1.11 9.32 24.77
C ALA A 371 -0.68 7.96 24.19
N PHE A 372 -0.84 6.88 24.97
CA PHE A 372 -0.61 5.52 24.48
C PHE A 372 -1.60 5.15 23.37
N PHE A 373 -2.90 5.43 23.53
CA PHE A 373 -3.89 5.15 22.49
C PHE A 373 -3.64 5.99 21.23
N SER A 374 -3.35 7.29 21.34
CA SER A 374 -2.93 8.10 20.19
C SER A 374 -1.69 7.53 19.49
N MET A 375 -0.72 7.02 20.26
CA MET A 375 0.46 6.36 19.71
C MET A 375 0.12 5.04 19.01
N LEU A 376 -0.79 4.26 19.56
CA LEU A 376 -1.32 3.05 18.93
C LEU A 376 -2.02 3.37 17.61
N GLY A 377 -2.90 4.37 17.58
CA GLY A 377 -3.53 4.83 16.35
C GLY A 377 -2.50 5.24 15.30
N ASN A 378 -1.49 6.03 15.68
CA ASN A 378 -0.42 6.38 14.75
C ASN A 378 0.39 5.14 14.30
N ALA A 379 0.68 4.19 15.19
CA ALA A 379 1.38 2.96 14.82
C ALA A 379 0.59 2.08 13.84
N LEU A 380 -0.74 2.02 13.99
CA LEU A 380 -1.64 1.35 13.06
C LEU A 380 -1.59 2.01 11.66
N TYR A 381 -1.66 3.35 11.58
CA TYR A 381 -1.47 4.08 10.32
C TYR A 381 -0.17 3.69 9.61
N ASN A 382 0.93 3.64 10.37
CA ASN A 382 2.27 3.33 9.87
C ASN A 382 2.48 1.85 9.50
N THR A 383 1.56 0.97 9.91
CA THR A 383 1.64 -0.48 9.65
C THR A 383 0.49 -1.01 8.82
N SER A 384 -0.35 -0.12 8.28
CA SER A 384 -1.50 -0.47 7.43
C SER A 384 -1.10 -1.27 6.19
N GLU A 385 0.02 -0.95 5.54
CA GLU A 385 0.55 -1.74 4.42
C GLU A 385 1.01 -3.15 4.85
N ASN A 386 1.64 -3.27 6.02
CA ASN A 386 2.01 -4.58 6.56
C ASN A 386 0.77 -5.41 6.90
N TYR A 387 -0.28 -4.76 7.40
CA TYR A 387 -1.56 -5.40 7.65
C TYR A 387 -2.25 -5.84 6.35
N LYS A 388 -2.24 -4.99 5.32
CA LYS A 388 -2.75 -5.34 3.98
C LYS A 388 -2.03 -6.57 3.42
N LYS A 389 -0.70 -6.64 3.54
CA LYS A 389 0.10 -7.81 3.12
C LYS A 389 -0.25 -9.07 3.90
N TYR A 390 -0.39 -8.95 5.22
CA TYR A 390 -0.84 -10.05 6.08
C TYR A 390 -2.21 -10.58 5.64
N GLN A 391 -3.18 -9.69 5.40
CA GLN A 391 -4.52 -10.08 4.96
C GLN A 391 -4.50 -10.69 3.56
N LYS A 392 -3.69 -10.16 2.65
CA LYS A 392 -3.50 -10.75 1.32
C LYS A 392 -2.95 -12.17 1.41
N ALA A 393 -1.92 -12.42 2.23
CA ALA A 393 -1.37 -13.77 2.43
C ALA A 393 -2.42 -14.73 3.03
N LYS A 394 -3.25 -14.25 3.97
CA LYS A 394 -4.37 -15.01 4.52
C LYS A 394 -5.40 -15.39 3.44
N LEU A 395 -5.79 -14.44 2.60
CA LEU A 395 -6.76 -14.66 1.52
C LEU A 395 -6.23 -15.63 0.48
N THR A 396 -4.96 -15.49 0.08
CA THR A 396 -4.31 -16.44 -0.84
C THR A 396 -4.30 -17.86 -0.27
N LEU A 397 -4.02 -18.04 1.02
CA LEU A 397 -4.09 -19.36 1.68
C LEU A 397 -5.53 -19.91 1.70
N GLN A 398 -6.52 -19.07 2.03
CA GLN A 398 -7.94 -19.47 2.01
C GLN A 398 -8.42 -19.86 0.61
N ARG A 399 -7.97 -19.13 -0.41
CA ARG A 399 -8.25 -19.43 -1.83
C ARG A 399 -7.69 -20.78 -2.21
N GLU A 400 -6.46 -21.08 -1.80
CA GLU A 400 -5.87 -22.39 -2.09
C GLU A 400 -6.55 -23.52 -1.32
N LEU A 401 -6.95 -23.31 -0.07
CA LEU A 401 -7.78 -24.28 0.68
C LEU A 401 -9.09 -24.58 -0.04
N PHE A 402 -9.73 -23.57 -0.65
CA PHE A 402 -10.93 -23.77 -1.45
C PHE A 402 -10.63 -24.52 -2.75
N ASN A 403 -9.54 -24.17 -3.46
CA ASN A 403 -9.08 -24.94 -4.62
C ASN A 403 -8.84 -26.42 -4.26
N GLY A 404 -8.35 -26.70 -3.05
CA GLY A 404 -8.13 -28.04 -2.51
C GLY A 404 -9.37 -28.92 -2.39
N MET A 405 -10.56 -28.31 -2.27
CA MET A 405 -11.82 -29.05 -2.31
C MET A 405 -12.10 -29.64 -3.70
N ILE A 406 -11.45 -29.11 -4.73
CA ILE A 406 -11.62 -29.49 -6.15
C ILE A 406 -10.38 -30.26 -6.65
N LEU A 407 -9.18 -29.79 -6.29
CA LEU A 407 -7.89 -30.33 -6.70
C LEU A 407 -7.05 -30.65 -5.45
N ASN A 408 -7.13 -31.88 -4.95
CA ASN A 408 -6.30 -32.35 -3.84
C ASN A 408 -5.11 -33.18 -4.36
N ASP A 409 -4.26 -32.56 -5.17
CA ASP A 409 -3.04 -33.17 -5.71
C ASP A 409 -1.80 -32.85 -4.86
N GLU A 410 -0.66 -33.47 -5.20
CA GLU A 410 0.61 -33.23 -4.49
C GLU A 410 1.05 -31.76 -4.58
N HIS A 411 0.78 -31.13 -5.74
CA HIS A 411 1.06 -29.72 -5.97
C HIS A 411 0.29 -28.81 -5.01
N HIS A 412 -1.01 -29.03 -4.85
CA HIS A 412 -1.86 -28.34 -3.88
C HIS A 412 -1.30 -28.44 -2.45
N GLN A 413 -0.87 -29.62 -2.02
CA GLN A 413 -0.30 -29.81 -0.68
C GLN A 413 1.03 -29.07 -0.49
N GLN A 414 1.90 -29.09 -1.50
CA GLN A 414 3.16 -28.33 -1.48
C GLN A 414 2.90 -26.82 -1.45
N LEU A 415 1.95 -26.34 -2.26
CA LEU A 415 1.58 -24.94 -2.34
C LEU A 415 0.96 -24.43 -1.03
N LEU A 416 0.06 -25.20 -0.41
CA LEU A 416 -0.49 -24.88 0.90
C LEU A 416 0.58 -24.71 1.97
N LYS A 417 1.63 -25.55 1.95
CA LYS A 417 2.73 -25.43 2.91
C LYS A 417 3.47 -24.10 2.74
N ILE A 418 3.79 -23.73 1.50
CA ILE A 418 4.48 -22.46 1.19
C ILE A 418 3.60 -21.27 1.61
N LEU A 419 2.33 -21.27 1.20
CA LEU A 419 1.38 -20.21 1.54
C LEU A 419 1.16 -20.05 3.05
N ASN A 420 1.15 -21.16 3.79
CA ASN A 420 1.04 -21.12 5.26
C ASN A 420 2.31 -20.52 5.90
N GLU A 421 3.50 -20.83 5.38
CA GLU A 421 4.75 -20.21 5.82
C GLU A 421 4.75 -18.68 5.54
N GLU A 422 4.31 -18.25 4.36
CA GLU A 422 4.17 -16.83 4.00
C GLU A 422 3.14 -16.09 4.86
N TYR A 423 2.00 -16.74 5.15
CA TYR A 423 0.98 -16.22 6.05
C TYR A 423 1.55 -15.98 7.46
N VAL A 424 2.23 -16.98 8.03
CA VAL A 424 2.85 -16.88 9.36
C VAL A 424 3.93 -15.79 9.36
N GLN A 425 4.76 -15.73 8.32
CA GLN A 425 5.80 -14.71 8.20
C GLN A 425 5.20 -13.29 8.12
N SER A 426 4.17 -13.09 7.30
CA SER A 426 3.50 -11.79 7.16
C SER A 426 2.79 -11.36 8.44
N TYR A 427 2.16 -12.31 9.15
CA TYR A 427 1.57 -12.08 10.47
C TYR A 427 2.61 -11.62 11.50
N GLN A 428 3.74 -12.33 11.57
CA GLN A 428 4.84 -11.96 12.48
C GLN A 428 5.44 -10.59 12.12
N GLN A 429 5.62 -10.30 10.83
CA GLN A 429 6.12 -9.01 10.36
C GLN A 429 5.17 -7.86 10.74
N PHE A 430 3.86 -8.05 10.61
CA PHE A 430 2.86 -7.07 11.02
C PHE A 430 2.96 -6.78 12.52
N TRP A 431 2.90 -7.80 13.38
CA TRP A 431 2.97 -7.59 14.84
C TRP A 431 4.30 -7.06 15.32
N LYS A 432 5.42 -7.50 14.74
CA LYS A 432 6.76 -6.96 15.02
C LYS A 432 6.82 -5.47 14.68
N ALA A 433 6.34 -5.09 13.50
CA ALA A 433 6.29 -3.69 13.07
C ALA A 433 5.34 -2.86 13.93
N LEU A 434 4.15 -3.37 14.26
CA LEU A 434 3.18 -2.66 15.10
C LEU A 434 3.75 -2.42 16.50
N THR A 435 4.26 -3.46 17.15
CA THR A 435 4.85 -3.38 18.50
C THR A 435 6.02 -2.40 18.54
N PHE A 436 6.93 -2.48 17.55
CA PHE A 436 8.04 -1.55 17.45
C PHE A 436 7.58 -0.11 17.24
N ASN A 437 6.59 0.10 16.37
CA ASN A 437 6.04 1.43 16.15
C ASN A 437 5.31 1.96 17.39
N VAL A 438 4.58 1.16 18.16
CA VAL A 438 3.86 1.62 19.38
C VAL A 438 4.82 2.09 20.48
N GLY A 439 5.82 1.27 20.82
CA GLY A 439 6.64 1.50 22.02
C GLY A 439 8.12 1.74 21.75
N GLY A 440 8.68 1.19 20.67
CA GLY A 440 10.12 1.15 20.43
C GLY A 440 10.76 2.53 20.35
N ILE A 441 10.19 3.43 19.56
CA ILE A 441 10.71 4.80 19.41
C ILE A 441 10.53 5.60 20.71
N ALA A 442 9.37 5.50 21.37
CA ALA A 442 9.13 6.17 22.64
C ALA A 442 10.11 5.69 23.72
N PHE A 443 10.44 4.39 23.74
CA PHE A 443 11.43 3.81 24.63
C PHE A 443 12.84 4.35 24.34
N VAL A 444 13.25 4.43 23.07
CA VAL A 444 14.56 5.03 22.69
C VAL A 444 14.63 6.51 23.07
N ILE A 445 13.57 7.29 22.84
CA ILE A 445 13.51 8.70 23.27
C ILE A 445 13.61 8.81 24.79
N THR A 446 12.92 7.94 25.52
CA THR A 446 12.95 7.90 26.99
C THR A 446 14.34 7.55 27.49
N ALA A 447 14.98 6.52 26.92
CA ALA A 447 16.34 6.12 27.25
C ALA A 447 17.34 7.24 26.95
N ALA A 448 17.21 7.93 25.81
CA ALA A 448 18.10 9.03 25.44
C ALA A 448 17.95 10.24 26.36
N ALA A 449 16.71 10.57 26.75
CA ALA A 449 16.43 11.62 27.72
C ALA A 449 16.93 11.29 29.14
N ALA A 450 16.98 10.00 29.48
CA ALA A 450 17.51 9.52 30.75
C ALA A 450 19.05 9.49 30.75
N SER A 451 19.66 8.95 29.68
CA SER A 451 21.09 8.73 29.54
C SER A 451 21.46 8.37 28.08
N TRP A 452 22.21 9.24 27.39
CA TRP A 452 22.62 8.98 26.00
C TRP A 452 23.49 7.72 25.81
N PRO A 453 24.38 7.30 26.75
CA PRO A 453 25.10 6.05 26.62
C PRO A 453 24.20 4.82 26.66
N ILE A 454 23.15 4.83 27.51
CA ILE A 454 22.15 3.76 27.56
C ILE A 454 21.41 3.69 26.21
N ALA A 455 21.00 4.83 25.66
CA ALA A 455 20.35 4.88 24.36
C ALA A 455 21.24 4.37 23.22
N LEU A 456 22.53 4.70 23.23
CA LEU A 456 23.48 4.15 22.25
C LEU A 456 23.65 2.65 22.39
N GLY A 457 23.78 2.12 23.61
CA GLY A 457 23.86 0.69 23.86
C GLY A 457 22.63 -0.07 23.35
N LEU A 458 21.43 0.45 23.64
CA LEU A 458 20.17 -0.10 23.13
C LEU A 458 20.07 -0.03 21.61
N THR A 459 20.51 1.08 21.01
CA THR A 459 20.49 1.26 19.55
C THR A 459 21.45 0.29 18.87
N LEU A 460 22.66 0.11 19.41
CA LEU A 460 23.64 -0.86 18.91
C LEU A 460 23.12 -2.30 19.03
N ALA A 461 22.54 -2.66 20.17
CA ALA A 461 21.93 -3.98 20.36
C ALA A 461 20.79 -4.23 19.35
N TYR A 462 19.94 -3.23 19.12
CA TYR A 462 18.88 -3.31 18.12
C TYR A 462 19.44 -3.41 16.69
N MET A 463 20.48 -2.63 16.34
CA MET A 463 21.14 -2.73 15.04
C MET A 463 21.74 -4.12 14.82
N ILE A 464 22.42 -4.70 15.82
CA ILE A 464 22.94 -6.07 15.76
C ILE A 464 21.80 -7.07 15.54
N TYR A 465 20.70 -6.93 16.27
CA TYR A 465 19.52 -7.77 16.09
C TYR A 465 18.93 -7.64 14.67
N CYS A 466 18.79 -6.43 14.13
CA CYS A 466 18.29 -6.19 12.77
C CYS A 466 19.21 -6.79 11.71
N VAL A 467 20.52 -6.66 11.86
CA VAL A 467 21.50 -7.27 10.96
C VAL A 467 21.40 -8.80 11.01
N ASN A 468 21.26 -9.38 12.20
CA ASN A 468 21.09 -10.82 12.36
C ASN A 468 19.76 -11.33 11.76
N ASP A 469 18.66 -10.62 11.99
CA ASP A 469 17.33 -10.91 11.40
C ASP A 469 17.36 -10.82 9.87
N ALA A 470 18.01 -9.78 9.32
CA ALA A 470 18.17 -9.61 7.88
C ALA A 470 19.03 -10.72 7.27
N TYR A 471 20.13 -11.10 7.93
CA TYR A 471 20.99 -12.18 7.49
C TYR A 471 20.29 -13.55 7.51
N GLN A 472 19.50 -13.83 8.55
CA GLN A 472 18.70 -15.07 8.62
C GLN A 472 17.63 -15.11 7.53
N LYS A 473 16.93 -14.00 7.29
CA LYS A 473 15.95 -13.89 6.20
C LYS A 473 16.59 -14.07 4.83
N GLN A 474 17.78 -13.52 4.60
CA GLN A 474 18.50 -13.70 3.35
C GLN A 474 18.91 -15.16 3.11
N ARG A 475 19.25 -15.91 4.16
CA ARG A 475 19.52 -17.36 4.05
C ARG A 475 18.28 -18.19 3.75
N MET A 476 17.09 -17.69 4.09
CA MET A 476 15.81 -18.40 3.92
C MET A 476 14.97 -17.90 2.74
N SER A 477 15.37 -16.80 2.10
CA SER A 477 14.66 -16.23 0.95
C SER A 477 14.82 -17.16 -0.26
N LYS A 478 13.87 -18.08 -0.43
CA LYS A 478 13.51 -18.56 -1.77
C LYS A 478 12.89 -17.38 -2.53
N GLU A 479 13.16 -17.27 -3.83
CA GLU A 479 12.55 -16.24 -4.67
C GLU A 479 11.02 -16.29 -4.52
N GLU A 480 10.38 -15.12 -4.38
CA GLU A 480 8.93 -14.94 -4.47
C GLU A 480 8.50 -15.32 -5.90
N ALA A 481 8.34 -16.62 -6.15
CA ALA A 481 7.70 -17.08 -7.37
C ALA A 481 6.21 -16.69 -7.31
N PRO A 482 5.60 -16.21 -8.40
CA PRO A 482 4.16 -16.03 -8.45
C PRO A 482 3.49 -17.38 -8.18
N HIS A 483 2.70 -17.44 -7.11
CA HIS A 483 1.99 -18.65 -6.72
C HIS A 483 0.81 -18.84 -7.67
N ASP A 484 0.62 -20.06 -8.19
CA ASP A 484 -0.40 -20.41 -9.17
C ASP A 484 -1.78 -20.68 -8.54
N VAL A 485 -2.14 -19.87 -7.54
CA VAL A 485 -3.40 -19.99 -6.78
C VAL A 485 -4.61 -19.69 -7.65
N TYR A 486 -4.45 -18.90 -8.72
CA TYR A 486 -5.51 -18.62 -9.69
C TYR A 486 -5.48 -19.57 -10.90
N ARG A 487 -4.95 -20.80 -10.73
CA ARG A 487 -4.95 -21.83 -11.78
C ARG A 487 -6.37 -22.16 -12.25
N LEU A 488 -6.55 -22.35 -13.56
CA LEU A 488 -7.79 -22.77 -14.18
C LEU A 488 -8.11 -24.19 -13.70
N LEU A 489 -9.32 -24.37 -13.21
CA LEU A 489 -9.83 -25.69 -12.81
C LEU A 489 -10.50 -26.27 -14.05
N ASN A 490 -10.08 -27.46 -14.51
CA ASN A 490 -10.56 -28.04 -15.76
C ASN A 490 -12.10 -28.15 -15.79
N SER A 491 -12.71 -27.66 -16.87
CA SER A 491 -14.15 -27.63 -17.11
C SER A 491 -14.75 -28.98 -17.53
N GLN A 492 -13.91 -30.01 -17.76
CA GLN A 492 -14.38 -31.31 -18.27
C GLN A 492 -15.07 -32.18 -17.22
N ASP A 493 -14.89 -31.93 -15.92
CA ASP A 493 -15.59 -32.65 -14.85
C ASP A 493 -16.72 -31.82 -14.20
N THR A 494 -16.84 -30.53 -14.52
CA THR A 494 -17.63 -29.57 -13.71
C THR A 494 -19.04 -29.26 -14.23
N ILE A 495 -19.42 -29.71 -15.43
CA ILE A 495 -20.75 -29.38 -15.98
C ILE A 495 -21.89 -30.14 -15.27
N SER A 496 -21.64 -31.27 -14.61
CA SER A 496 -22.69 -32.02 -13.90
C SER A 496 -22.91 -31.56 -12.45
N GLU A 497 -21.92 -30.99 -11.77
CA GLU A 497 -22.01 -30.64 -10.34
C GLU A 497 -22.32 -29.15 -10.07
N PHE A 498 -21.91 -28.23 -10.95
CA PHE A 498 -22.11 -26.78 -10.70
C PHE A 498 -23.56 -26.32 -10.81
N SER A 499 -24.39 -27.00 -11.61
CA SER A 499 -25.82 -26.69 -11.72
C SER A 499 -26.60 -27.01 -10.44
N TYR A 500 -26.08 -27.89 -9.57
CA TYR A 500 -26.75 -28.28 -8.33
C TYR A 500 -26.33 -27.44 -7.11
N LYS A 501 -25.09 -26.94 -7.04
CA LYS A 501 -24.61 -26.16 -5.88
C LYS A 501 -24.87 -24.66 -5.97
N LEU A 502 -25.09 -24.10 -7.16
CA LEU A 502 -25.32 -22.66 -7.32
C LEU A 502 -26.67 -22.21 -6.73
N GLU A 503 -27.70 -23.07 -6.76
CA GLU A 503 -29.01 -22.81 -6.10
C GLU A 503 -28.91 -22.85 -4.56
N GLU A 504 -28.01 -23.65 -4.00
CA GLU A 504 -27.92 -23.84 -2.54
C GLU A 504 -27.15 -22.71 -1.85
N VAL A 505 -26.12 -22.15 -2.50
CA VAL A 505 -25.30 -21.06 -1.94
C VAL A 505 -25.97 -19.69 -2.07
N THR A 506 -26.78 -19.47 -3.11
CA THR A 506 -27.57 -18.22 -3.23
C THR A 506 -28.69 -18.14 -2.19
N ALA A 507 -29.24 -19.28 -1.74
CA ALA A 507 -30.23 -19.33 -0.67
C ALA A 507 -29.64 -19.06 0.73
N LEU A 508 -28.36 -19.39 0.97
CA LEU A 508 -27.73 -19.17 2.28
C LEU A 508 -27.26 -17.72 2.49
N HIS A 509 -26.86 -17.02 1.43
CA HIS A 509 -26.37 -15.63 1.52
C HIS A 509 -27.46 -14.56 1.55
N THR A 510 -28.73 -14.91 1.34
CA THR A 510 -29.85 -13.96 1.47
C THR A 510 -30.39 -13.85 2.90
N PHE A 511 -29.92 -14.67 3.85
CA PHE A 511 -30.32 -14.65 5.26
C PHE A 511 -29.14 -14.34 6.19
N GLN A 512 -28.38 -13.27 5.92
CA GLN A 512 -27.52 -12.61 6.91
C GLN A 512 -27.10 -11.22 6.40
N ASN A 513 -28.05 -10.29 6.45
CA ASN A 513 -27.80 -8.84 6.47
C ASN A 513 -28.48 -8.28 7.72
#